data_AF-A0A3B0Y367-F1
#
_entry.id   AF-A0A3B0Y367-F1
#
_cell.length_a   1.000
_cell.length_b   1.000
_cell.length_c   1.000
_cell.angle_alpha   90.00
_cell.angle_beta   90.00
_cell.angle_gamma   90.00
#
_symmetry.space_group_name_H-M   'P 1'
#
loop_
_entity.id
_entity.type
_entity.pdbx_description
1 polymer ?
#
loop_
_entity_poly.entity_id
_entity_poly.type
_entity_poly.pdbx_seq_one_letter_code
_entity_poly.pdbx_strand_id
1 'polypeptide(L)' 'MNSEPFDPEQARKELLKLASYRMPYGKYAGQLLIELPEPYVVWYHSKGFPGGELGRMLGLTYEIKVNGLEPLFNPLTPDR' A
#
# COMPACT_ATOMS: atom_id res chain seq x y z
N MET A 1 -18.12 14.68 13.73
CA MET A 1 -17.55 13.56 12.95
C MET A 1 -17.18 12.49 13.96
N ASN A 2 -17.95 11.40 14.04
CA ASN A 2 -17.57 10.28 14.88
C ASN A 2 -16.53 9.49 14.11
N SER A 3 -15.26 9.74 14.39
CA SER A 3 -14.20 8.82 13.97
C SER A 3 -14.46 7.52 14.70
N GLU A 4 -14.63 6.41 13.98
CA GLU A 4 -14.66 5.09 14.59
C GLU A 4 -13.42 4.93 15.48
N PRO A 5 -13.55 4.27 16.65
CA PRO A 5 -12.40 4.01 17.50
C PRO A 5 -11.34 3.26 16.69
N PHE A 6 -10.08 3.61 16.90
CA PHE A 6 -8.97 2.91 16.29
C PHE A 6 -9.06 1.41 16.62
N ASP A 7 -9.14 0.57 15.59
CA ASP A 7 -9.09 -0.89 15.69
C ASP A 7 -7.70 -1.40 15.25
N PRO A 8 -6.84 -1.79 16.20
CA PRO A 8 -5.51 -2.30 15.89
C PRO A 8 -5.53 -3.60 15.09
N GLU A 9 -6.56 -4.43 15.26
CA GLU A 9 -6.65 -5.73 14.61
C GLU A 9 -6.99 -5.57 13.12
N GLN A 10 -7.89 -4.63 12.81
CA GLN A 10 -8.18 -4.26 11.43
C GLN A 10 -6.96 -3.62 10.76
N ALA A 11 -6.27 -2.70 11.43
CA ALA A 11 -5.05 -2.09 10.91
C ALA A 11 -3.97 -3.15 10.60
N ARG A 12 -3.77 -4.13 11.50
CA ARG A 12 -2.84 -5.24 11.28
C ARG A 12 -3.21 -6.05 10.04
N LYS A 13 -4.49 -6.38 9.86
CA LYS A 13 -4.96 -7.14 8.68
C LYS A 13 -4.70 -6.39 7.37
N GLU A 14 -4.89 -5.07 7.36
CA GLU A 14 -4.62 -4.25 6.18
C GLU A 14 -3.13 -4.20 5.85
N LEU A 15 -2.25 -4.05 6.85
CA LEU A 15 -0.80 -4.08 6.65
C LEU A 15 -0.32 -5.44 6.12
N LEU A 16 -0.81 -6.55 6.68
CA LEU A 16 -0.49 -7.89 6.21
C LEU A 16 -1.00 -8.13 4.77
N LYS A 17 -2.18 -7.62 4.47
CA LYS A 17 -2.73 -7.67 3.12
C LYS A 17 -1.87 -6.87 2.14
N LEU A 18 -1.46 -5.66 2.51
CA LEU A 18 -0.59 -4.84 1.69
C LEU A 18 0.77 -5.52 1.42
N ALA A 19 1.34 -6.18 2.42
CA ALA A 19 2.65 -6.85 2.32
C ALA A 19 2.72 -7.92 1.20
N SER A 20 1.57 -8.47 0.81
CA SER A 20 1.46 -9.47 -0.26
C SER A 20 0.67 -8.98 -1.48
N TYR A 21 0.18 -7.73 -1.46
CA TYR A 21 -0.67 -7.21 -2.52
C TYR A 21 0.14 -6.91 -3.78
N ARG A 22 -0.26 -7.51 -4.89
CA ARG A 22 0.39 -7.32 -6.19
C ARG A 22 -0.40 -6.37 -7.08
N MET A 23 0.33 -5.55 -7.83
CA MET A 23 -0.27 -4.69 -8.85
C MET A 23 -0.94 -5.56 -9.92
N PRO A 24 -2.24 -5.37 -10.21
CA PRO A 24 -2.98 -6.28 -11.10
C PRO A 24 -2.73 -6.03 -12.60
N TYR A 25 -2.21 -4.87 -12.98
CA TYR A 25 -2.04 -4.49 -14.39
C TYR A 25 -0.97 -3.40 -14.59
N GLY A 26 -0.69 -3.08 -15.85
CA GLY A 26 0.21 -2.01 -16.26
C GLY A 26 1.68 -2.40 -16.20
N LYS A 27 2.56 -1.39 -16.21
CA LYS A 27 4.03 -1.58 -16.26
C LYS A 27 4.59 -2.43 -15.13
N TYR A 28 3.99 -2.33 -13.94
CA TYR A 28 4.44 -3.02 -12.74
C TYR A 28 3.56 -4.23 -12.37
N ALA A 29 2.78 -4.77 -13.33
CA ALA A 29 1.90 -5.91 -13.09
C ALA A 29 2.66 -7.08 -12.44
N GLY A 30 2.07 -7.68 -11.41
CA GLY A 30 2.66 -8.77 -10.65
C GLY A 30 3.66 -8.34 -9.57
N GLN A 31 4.12 -7.08 -9.54
CA GLN A 31 5.01 -6.59 -8.48
C GLN A 31 4.23 -6.24 -7.21
N LEU A 32 4.86 -6.40 -6.05
CA LEU A 32 4.27 -5.99 -4.78
C LEU A 32 4.07 -4.46 -4.76
N LEU A 33 2.94 -3.99 -4.22
CA LEU A 33 2.68 -2.55 -4.14
C LEU A 33 3.76 -1.83 -3.32
N ILE A 34 4.22 -2.45 -2.23
CA ILE A 34 5.27 -1.89 -1.38
C ILE A 34 6.61 -1.73 -2.13
N GLU A 35 6.86 -2.52 -3.17
CA GLU A 35 8.07 -2.46 -4.00
C GLU A 35 7.91 -1.51 -5.20
N LEU A 36 6.75 -0.90 -5.40
CA LEU A 36 6.57 0.08 -6.47
C LEU A 36 7.51 1.28 -6.27
N PRO A 37 8.05 1.87 -7.35
CA PRO A 37 8.85 3.08 -7.24
C PRO A 37 8.03 4.21 -6.61
N GLU A 38 8.61 4.92 -5.65
CA GLU A 38 7.95 6.06 -4.99
C GLU A 38 7.41 7.09 -5.99
N PRO A 39 8.15 7.53 -7.03
CA PRO A 39 7.61 8.49 -8.01
C PRO A 39 6.34 8.02 -8.70
N TYR A 40 6.17 6.70 -8.87
CA TYR A 40 4.98 6.11 -9.49
C TYR A 40 3.76 6.21 -8.58
N VAL A 41 3.96 5.95 -7.28
CA VAL A 41 2.91 6.04 -6.28
C VAL A 41 2.53 7.50 -5.99
N VAL A 42 3.52 8.41 -5.94
CA VAL A 42 3.31 9.86 -5.82
C VAL A 42 2.56 10.43 -7.04
N TRP A 43 2.86 9.95 -8.25
CA TRP A 43 2.10 10.31 -9.44
C TRP A 43 0.62 9.91 -9.32
N TYR A 44 0.34 8.71 -8.82
CA TYR A 44 -1.04 8.29 -8.54
C TYR A 44 -1.71 9.17 -7.48
N HIS A 45 -1.03 9.52 -6.38
CA HIS A 45 -1.55 10.45 -5.39
C HIS A 45 -1.93 11.81 -6.03
N SER A 46 -1.12 12.29 -6.97
CA SER A 46 -1.36 13.55 -7.68
C SER A 46 -2.49 13.48 -8.73
N LYS A 47 -2.77 12.31 -9.30
CA LYS A 47 -3.79 12.10 -10.35
C LYS A 47 -5.10 11.52 -9.82
N GLY A 48 -5.08 10.93 -8.63
CA GLY A 48 -6.16 10.16 -8.05
C GLY A 48 -5.89 8.65 -8.14
N PHE A 49 -6.16 7.95 -7.04
CA PHE A 49 -6.11 6.49 -6.99
C PHE A 49 -7.34 5.86 -7.66
N PRO A 50 -7.23 4.64 -8.20
CA PRO A 50 -8.39 3.89 -8.67
C PRO A 50 -9.40 3.67 -7.54
N GLY A 51 -10.67 3.47 -7.86
CA GLY A 51 -11.67 3.13 -6.85
C GLY A 51 -11.43 1.75 -6.22
N GLY A 52 -12.11 1.51 -5.09
CA GLY A 52 -12.11 0.20 -4.45
C GLY A 52 -10.82 -0.13 -3.72
N GLU A 53 -10.50 -1.41 -3.65
CA GLU A 53 -9.43 -1.92 -2.79
C GLU A 53 -8.04 -1.53 -3.26
N LEU A 54 -7.77 -1.62 -4.56
CA LEU A 54 -6.46 -1.26 -5.12
C LEU A 54 -6.10 0.19 -4.79
N GLY A 55 -7.06 1.11 -4.87
CA GLY A 55 -6.81 2.51 -4.53
C GLY A 55 -6.51 2.73 -3.06
N ARG A 56 -7.24 2.05 -2.18
CA ARG A 56 -6.95 2.09 -0.74
C ARG A 56 -5.56 1.55 -0.43
N MET A 57 -5.15 0.45 -1.05
CA MET A 57 -3.82 -0.13 -0.87
C MET A 57 -2.70 0.76 -1.47
N LEU A 58 -2.95 1.41 -2.62
CA LEU A 58 -2.02 2.39 -3.20
C LEU A 58 -1.91 3.65 -2.32
N GLY A 59 -3.01 4.10 -1.72
CA GLY A 59 -3.00 5.18 -0.74
C GLY A 59 -2.19 4.83 0.51
N LEU A 60 -2.37 3.63 1.05
CA LEU A 60 -1.54 3.16 2.17
C LEU A 60 -0.06 3.04 1.78
N THR A 61 0.21 2.53 0.57
CA THR A 61 1.57 2.47 0.01
C THR A 61 2.19 3.86 -0.10
N TYR A 62 1.43 4.86 -0.53
CA TYR A 62 1.88 6.25 -0.60
C TYR A 62 2.33 6.74 0.77
N GLU A 63 1.47 6.62 1.79
CA GLU A 63 1.76 7.06 3.16
C GLU A 63 3.01 6.38 3.72
N ILE A 64 3.17 5.08 3.46
CA ILE A 64 4.36 4.34 3.88
C ILE A 64 5.62 4.91 3.24
N LYS A 65 5.59 5.20 1.94
CA LYS A 65 6.76 5.67 1.19
C LYS A 65 7.16 7.09 1.57
N VAL A 66 6.21 8.02 1.61
CA VAL A 66 6.53 9.42 1.93
C VAL A 66 7.05 9.60 3.37
N ASN A 67 6.76 8.65 4.26
CA ASN A 67 7.27 8.63 5.62
C ASN A 67 8.50 7.70 5.82
N GLY A 68 8.98 7.02 4.77
CA GLY A 68 10.14 6.14 4.85
C GLY A 68 9.92 4.87 5.71
N LEU A 69 8.68 4.37 5.77
CA LEU A 69 8.28 3.24 6.61
C LEU A 69 8.39 1.87 5.92
N GLU A 70 8.91 1.80 4.69
CA GLU A 70 9.08 0.56 3.93
C GLU A 70 9.87 -0.53 4.68
N PRO A 71 10.94 -0.22 5.46
CA PRO A 71 11.69 -1.24 6.18
C PRO A 71 10.85 -2.09 7.14
N LEU A 72 9.69 -1.58 7.60
CA LEU A 72 8.75 -2.33 8.44
C LEU A 72 8.13 -3.54 7.73
N PHE A 73 8.13 -3.54 6.39
CA PHE A 73 7.56 -4.61 5.57
C PHE A 73 8.56 -5.72 5.24
N ASN A 74 9.86 -5.51 5.44
CA ASN A 74 10.88 -6.52 5.19
C ASN A 74 10.59 -7.90 5.82
N PRO A 75 10.12 -8.01 7.09
CA PRO A 75 9.76 -9.31 7.67
C PRO A 75 8.37 -9.82 7.27
N LEU A 76 7.57 -9.04 6.55
CA LEU A 76 6.18 -9.34 6.22
C LEU A 76 5.98 -9.74 4.76
N THR A 77 6.89 -9.33 3.87
CA THR A 77 6.83 -9.70 2.46
C THR A 77 7.15 -11.19 2.29
N PRO A 78 6.45 -11.92 1.40
CA PRO A 78 6.80 -13.30 1.08
C PRO A 78 8.26 -13.44 0.65
N ASP A 79 8.86 -14.60 0.95
CA ASP A 79 10.18 -14.95 0.43
C ASP A 79 10.18 -14.86 -1.11
N ARG A 80 11.26 -14.28 -1.64
CA ARG A 80 11.43 -14.00 -3.08
C ARG A 80 11.64 -15.25 -3.91
#